data_AF-A0A1X2J207-F1
#
_entry.id   AF-A0A1X2J207-F1
#
_cell.length_a   1.000
_cell.length_b   1.000
_cell.length_c   1.000
_cell.angle_alpha   90.00
_cell.angle_beta   90.00
_cell.angle_gamma   90.00
#
_symmetry.space_group_name_H-M   'P 1'
#
loop_
_entity.id
_entity.type
_entity.pdbx_description
1 polymer ?
#
loop_
_entity_poly.entity_id
_entity_poly.type
_entity_poly.pdbx_seq_one_letter_code
_entity_poly.pdbx_strand_id
1 'polypeptide(L)'
;MIVTTTNTQERKRSVHDLDEDLSFLFQKRSCMTNLVPDFECNAFYQGQVVDIRLSNLLEQYNSVVLFFYERDFTANSLRDVEQVREHYDEFAAKNSLPIMISTDTAMVHRGFCSTEAQGGLSYQPEFPMLGDTTRLITRHFDVLNNDTGNARRSVFVIDHHHKVKYSFMPLDSEQPFSMPVILSIAGNVV
;
A
#
# COMPACT_ATOMS: atom_id res chain seq x y z
N MET A 1 26.35 10.83 -59.98
CA MET A 1 25.36 10.91 -58.88
C MET A 1 25.39 9.57 -58.17
N ILE A 2 26.14 9.46 -57.07
CA ILE A 2 26.27 8.22 -56.29
C ILE A 2 25.48 8.46 -55.01
N VAL A 3 24.48 7.59 -54.79
CA VAL A 3 23.59 7.60 -53.62
C VAL A 3 24.37 6.99 -52.45
N THR A 4 24.58 7.77 -51.39
CA THR A 4 25.23 7.31 -50.15
C THR A 4 24.22 6.61 -49.25
N THR A 5 24.50 5.35 -48.95
CA THR A 5 23.87 4.51 -47.93
C THR A 5 24.14 5.05 -46.52
N THR A 6 23.10 5.30 -45.72
CA THR A 6 23.24 5.52 -44.28
C THR A 6 23.12 4.21 -43.53
N ASN A 7 24.19 3.89 -42.81
CA ASN A 7 24.42 2.72 -41.98
C ASN A 7 23.57 2.78 -40.69
N THR A 8 22.66 1.83 -40.51
CA THR A 8 21.91 1.62 -39.26
C THR A 8 22.75 0.76 -38.33
N GLN A 9 23.42 1.36 -37.34
CA GLN A 9 24.00 0.62 -36.23
C GLN A 9 22.97 0.48 -35.10
N GLU A 10 22.44 -0.73 -34.96
CA GLU A 10 21.73 -1.17 -33.75
C GLU A 10 22.68 -1.09 -32.55
N ARG A 11 22.39 -0.17 -31.62
CA ARG A 11 23.08 -0.08 -30.34
C ARG A 11 22.54 -1.18 -29.43
N LYS A 12 23.33 -2.22 -29.17
CA LYS A 12 23.08 -3.17 -28.07
C LYS A 12 23.02 -2.37 -26.76
N ARG A 13 21.83 -2.31 -26.15
CA ARG A 13 21.65 -1.76 -24.80
C ARG A 13 22.37 -2.67 -23.81
N SER A 14 23.18 -2.08 -22.95
CA SER A 14 23.92 -2.81 -21.92
C SER A 14 22.97 -3.16 -20.76
N VAL A 15 23.33 -4.15 -19.94
CA VAL A 15 22.58 -4.51 -18.72
C VAL A 15 22.44 -3.31 -17.78
N HIS A 16 23.40 -2.39 -17.80
CA HIS A 16 23.37 -1.17 -17.00
C HIS A 16 22.31 -0.16 -17.48
N ASP A 17 22.03 -0.12 -18.79
CA ASP A 17 21.00 0.76 -19.35
C ASP A 17 19.58 0.27 -19.03
N LEU A 18 19.41 -1.02 -18.70
CA LEU A 18 18.14 -1.58 -18.25
C LEU A 18 17.87 -1.27 -16.76
N ASP A 19 18.93 -1.20 -15.94
CA ASP A 19 18.81 -0.83 -14.52
C ASP A 19 18.38 0.65 -14.34
N GLU A 20 18.81 1.55 -15.23
CA GLU A 20 18.33 2.95 -15.23
C GLU A 20 16.86 3.09 -15.64
N ASP A 21 16.37 2.31 -16.62
CA ASP A 21 14.95 2.33 -17.03
C ASP A 21 14.03 1.72 -15.94
N LEU A 22 14.51 0.71 -15.21
CA LEU A 22 13.79 0.11 -14.08
C LEU A 22 13.83 0.98 -12.81
N SER A 23 14.78 1.91 -12.70
CA SER A 23 14.85 2.86 -11.59
C SER A 23 13.64 3.81 -11.54
N PHE A 24 13.01 4.06 -12.68
CA PHE A 24 11.76 4.83 -12.76
C PHE A 24 10.53 4.01 -12.34
N LEU A 25 10.54 2.69 -12.61
CA LEU A 25 9.51 1.75 -12.15
C LEU A 25 9.53 1.52 -10.63
N PHE A 26 10.68 1.73 -10.00
CA PHE A 26 10.83 1.80 -8.56
C PHE A 26 11.28 3.20 -8.14
N GLN A 27 10.45 4.21 -8.37
CA GLN A 27 10.69 5.50 -7.73
C GLN A 27 10.56 5.30 -6.21
N LYS A 28 11.69 5.08 -5.56
CA LYS A 28 11.87 5.05 -4.11
C LYS A 28 11.51 6.43 -3.56
N ARG A 29 10.21 6.71 -3.44
CA ARG A 29 9.74 7.85 -2.66
C ARG A 29 9.78 7.44 -1.20
N SER A 30 10.85 7.89 -0.57
CA SER A 30 11.08 7.78 0.85
C SER A 30 9.89 8.39 1.59
N CYS A 31 9.30 7.66 2.54
CA CYS A 31 8.75 8.31 3.72
C CYS A 31 9.76 9.35 4.21
N MET A 32 9.31 10.52 4.67
CA MET A 32 10.20 11.66 4.96
C MET A 32 11.45 11.28 5.79
N THR A 33 11.30 10.25 6.62
CA THR A 33 12.37 9.48 7.26
C THR A 33 12.05 8.00 7.14
N ASN A 34 13.05 7.11 7.09
CA ASN A 34 12.81 5.65 7.20
C ASN A 34 12.16 5.24 8.54
N LEU A 35 12.14 6.14 9.53
CA LEU A 35 11.43 5.96 10.79
C LEU A 35 9.99 6.47 10.66
N VAL A 36 9.02 5.68 11.12
CA VAL A 36 7.60 6.02 11.16
C VAL A 36 7.25 6.51 12.57
N PRO A 37 6.84 7.78 12.73
CA PRO A 37 6.32 8.28 13.99
C PRO A 37 5.15 7.43 14.45
N ASP A 38 5.01 7.27 15.76
CA ASP A 38 3.79 6.67 16.28
C ASP A 38 2.57 7.54 15.92
N PHE A 39 1.46 6.89 15.61
CA PHE A 39 0.21 7.55 15.27
C PHE A 39 -0.95 6.79 15.87
N GLU A 40 -2.03 7.51 16.09
CA GLU A 40 -3.30 6.99 16.57
C GLU A 40 -4.42 7.44 15.64
N CYS A 41 -5.30 6.52 15.27
CA CYS A 41 -6.40 6.81 14.35
C CYS A 41 -7.59 5.87 14.56
N ASN A 42 -8.78 6.34 14.22
CA ASN A 42 -9.95 5.51 14.15
C ASN A 42 -9.83 4.51 12.99
N ALA A 43 -10.21 3.27 13.24
CA ALA A 43 -10.33 2.21 12.25
C ALA A 43 -11.64 1.45 12.41
N PHE A 44 -12.18 0.93 11.31
CA PHE A 44 -13.22 -0.09 11.36
C PHE A 44 -12.57 -1.47 11.45
N TYR A 45 -12.91 -2.21 12.49
CA TYR A 45 -12.37 -3.53 12.75
C TYR A 45 -13.38 -4.38 13.52
N GLN A 46 -13.60 -5.64 13.10
CA GLN A 46 -14.51 -6.58 13.75
C GLN A 46 -15.91 -6.01 14.03
N GLY A 47 -16.47 -5.27 13.07
CA GLY A 47 -17.82 -4.70 13.16
C GLY A 47 -17.93 -3.42 13.98
N GLN A 48 -16.83 -2.90 14.52
CA GLN A 48 -16.80 -1.72 15.38
C GLN A 48 -15.82 -0.67 14.88
N VAL A 49 -16.05 0.59 15.28
CA VAL A 49 -15.04 1.65 15.14
C VAL A 49 -14.22 1.67 16.42
N VAL A 50 -12.90 1.51 16.27
CA VAL A 50 -11.94 1.41 17.38
C VAL A 50 -10.77 2.35 17.14
N ASP A 51 -10.08 2.74 18.21
CA ASP A 51 -8.83 3.47 18.14
C ASP A 51 -7.66 2.48 18.03
N ILE A 52 -6.82 2.69 17.03
CA ILE A 52 -5.61 1.89 16.80
C ILE A 52 -4.40 2.81 16.91
N ARG A 53 -3.38 2.32 17.61
CA ARG A 53 -2.07 2.97 17.70
C ARG A 53 -0.99 2.06 17.11
N LEU A 54 -0.10 2.61 16.30
CA LEU A 54 0.93 1.83 15.61
C LEU A 54 1.84 1.07 16.60
N SER A 55 2.29 1.72 17.67
CA SER A 55 3.11 1.08 18.72
C SER A 55 2.44 -0.15 19.32
N ASN A 56 1.16 -0.06 19.71
CA ASN A 56 0.41 -1.21 20.25
C ASN A 56 0.33 -2.40 19.28
N LEU A 57 0.26 -2.13 17.96
CA LEU A 57 0.27 -3.17 16.95
C LEU A 57 1.65 -3.80 16.80
N LEU A 58 2.71 -2.98 16.78
CA LEU A 58 4.09 -3.46 16.67
C LEU A 58 4.59 -4.19 17.92
N GLU A 59 3.91 -4.05 19.06
CA GLU A 59 4.12 -4.90 20.24
C GLU A 59 3.52 -6.30 20.09
N GLN A 60 2.51 -6.48 19.22
CA GLN A 60 1.78 -7.74 19.02
C GLN A 60 2.25 -8.50 17.78
N TYR A 61 2.60 -7.78 16.72
CA TYR A 61 2.97 -8.34 15.42
C TYR A 61 4.42 -8.03 15.10
N ASN A 62 5.10 -8.95 14.41
CA ASN A 62 6.47 -8.75 13.94
C ASN A 62 6.55 -7.61 12.92
N SER A 63 5.48 -7.47 12.12
CA SER A 63 5.38 -6.42 11.12
C SER A 63 3.95 -5.93 10.95
N VAL A 64 3.83 -4.66 10.58
CA VAL A 64 2.58 -4.06 10.13
C VAL A 64 2.75 -3.66 8.67
N VAL A 65 1.79 -4.04 7.83
CA VAL A 65 1.81 -3.76 6.39
C VAL A 65 0.69 -2.79 6.04
N LEU A 66 1.04 -1.56 5.71
CA LEU A 66 0.08 -0.52 5.36
C LEU A 66 -0.19 -0.55 3.86
N PHE A 67 -1.45 -0.74 3.49
CA PHE A 67 -1.95 -0.68 2.12
C PHE A 67 -2.79 0.60 1.96
N PHE A 68 -2.20 1.63 1.35
CA PHE A 68 -2.94 2.83 0.98
C PHE A 68 -3.73 2.61 -0.30
N TYR A 69 -4.98 3.05 -0.32
CA TYR A 69 -5.85 3.02 -1.48
C TYR A 69 -6.65 4.33 -1.58
N GLU A 70 -7.21 4.62 -2.76
CA GLU A 70 -7.76 5.94 -3.05
C GLU A 70 -8.97 6.31 -2.19
N ARG A 71 -10.05 5.53 -2.28
CA ARG A 71 -11.31 5.76 -1.56
C ARG A 71 -12.24 4.55 -1.64
N ASP A 72 -13.13 4.44 -0.68
CA ASP A 72 -14.19 3.43 -0.65
C ASP A 72 -15.15 3.55 -1.85
N PHE A 73 -15.88 2.45 -2.12
CA PHE A 73 -16.90 2.35 -3.18
C PHE A 73 -16.36 2.56 -4.60
N THR A 74 -15.14 2.08 -4.87
CA THR A 74 -14.56 2.03 -6.23
C THR A 74 -14.14 0.62 -6.59
N ALA A 75 -14.15 0.30 -7.89
CA ALA A 75 -13.77 -1.03 -8.38
C ALA A 75 -12.30 -1.37 -8.09
N ASN A 76 -11.39 -0.39 -8.15
CA ASN A 76 -9.97 -0.62 -7.85
C ASN A 76 -9.77 -0.91 -6.36
N SER A 77 -10.41 -0.13 -5.49
CA SER A 77 -10.32 -0.35 -4.03
C SER A 77 -10.98 -1.65 -3.59
N LEU A 78 -12.07 -2.07 -4.24
CA LEU A 78 -12.65 -3.40 -4.02
C LEU A 78 -11.61 -4.51 -4.31
N ARG A 79 -10.95 -4.44 -5.48
CA ARG A 79 -9.92 -5.41 -5.84
C ARG A 79 -8.74 -5.41 -4.87
N ASP A 80 -8.34 -4.24 -4.38
CA ASP A 80 -7.24 -4.11 -3.42
C ASP A 80 -7.57 -4.79 -2.09
N VAL A 81 -8.77 -4.55 -1.55
CA VAL A 81 -9.22 -5.18 -0.30
C VAL A 81 -9.37 -6.69 -0.48
N GLU A 82 -9.97 -7.15 -1.59
CA GLU A 82 -10.05 -8.59 -1.90
C GLU A 82 -8.67 -9.24 -1.97
N GLN A 83 -7.71 -8.59 -2.64
CA GLN A 83 -6.37 -9.15 -2.78
C GLN A 83 -5.70 -9.33 -1.40
N VAL A 84 -5.86 -8.36 -0.49
CA VAL A 84 -5.33 -8.47 0.87
C VAL A 84 -6.05 -9.58 1.66
N ARG A 85 -7.38 -9.69 1.51
CA ARG A 85 -8.19 -10.73 2.16
C ARG A 85 -7.81 -12.13 1.73
N GLU A 86 -7.63 -12.35 0.43
CA GLU A 86 -7.22 -13.66 -0.11
C GLU A 86 -5.89 -14.15 0.47
N HIS A 87 -5.02 -13.23 0.92
CA HIS A 87 -3.70 -13.53 1.46
C HIS A 87 -3.61 -13.30 2.98
N TYR A 88 -4.73 -13.03 3.67
CA TYR A 88 -4.74 -12.70 5.10
C TYR A 88 -4.13 -13.84 5.94
N ASP A 89 -4.47 -15.09 5.65
CA ASP A 89 -3.92 -16.24 6.37
C ASP A 89 -2.40 -16.36 6.22
N GLU A 90 -1.84 -15.95 5.08
CA GLU A 90 -0.39 -15.92 4.86
C GLU A 90 0.30 -14.81 5.67
N PHE A 91 -0.35 -13.65 5.81
CA PHE A 91 0.12 -12.60 6.72
C PHE A 91 0.08 -13.08 8.18
N ALA A 92 -1.02 -13.70 8.59
CA ALA A 92 -1.19 -14.24 9.94
C ALA A 92 -0.15 -15.32 10.26
N ALA A 93 0.12 -16.24 9.33
CA ALA A 93 1.15 -17.26 9.46
C ALA A 93 2.57 -16.68 9.65
N LYS A 94 2.78 -15.42 9.26
CA LYS A 94 4.04 -14.68 9.38
C LYS A 94 4.04 -13.69 10.55
N ASN A 95 3.06 -13.78 11.45
CA ASN A 95 2.84 -12.81 12.53
C ASN A 95 2.87 -11.36 12.03
N SER A 96 2.27 -11.10 10.88
CA SER A 96 2.22 -9.80 10.23
C SER A 96 0.78 -9.33 10.10
N LEU A 97 0.52 -8.04 10.31
CA LEU A 97 -0.83 -7.48 10.23
C LEU A 97 -0.96 -6.56 9.00
N PRO A 98 -1.76 -6.92 7.99
CA PRO A 98 -2.13 -5.98 6.94
C PRO A 98 -3.15 -4.97 7.47
N ILE A 99 -3.08 -3.72 7.00
CA ILE A 99 -4.01 -2.64 7.32
C ILE A 99 -4.34 -1.89 6.05
N MET A 100 -5.63 -1.73 5.76
CA MET A 100 -6.09 -0.89 4.65
C MET A 100 -6.24 0.55 5.13
N ILE A 101 -5.72 1.52 4.38
CA ILE A 101 -5.78 2.95 4.72
C ILE A 101 -6.30 3.78 3.55
N SER A 102 -7.33 4.58 3.80
CA SER A 102 -7.69 5.70 2.92
C SER A 102 -7.92 6.96 3.73
N THR A 103 -8.26 8.05 3.05
CA THR A 103 -8.63 9.33 3.69
C THR A 103 -10.11 9.42 4.05
N ASP A 104 -10.87 8.34 3.85
CA ASP A 104 -12.26 8.22 4.30
C ASP A 104 -12.35 8.15 5.84
N THR A 105 -13.56 8.22 6.38
CA THR A 105 -13.78 8.02 7.82
C THR A 105 -13.94 6.53 8.12
N ALA A 106 -13.63 6.09 9.35
CA ALA A 106 -13.94 4.72 9.79
C ALA A 106 -15.44 4.37 9.70
N MET A 107 -16.34 5.36 9.77
CA MET A 107 -17.77 5.14 9.54
C MET A 107 -18.09 4.86 8.07
N VAL A 108 -17.35 5.46 7.13
CA VAL A 108 -17.48 5.15 5.70
C VAL A 108 -17.00 3.73 5.43
N HIS A 109 -15.87 3.30 6.02
CA HIS A 109 -15.41 1.91 5.95
C HIS A 109 -16.44 0.91 6.46
N ARG A 110 -17.13 1.22 7.57
CA ARG A 110 -18.26 0.40 8.05
C ARG A 110 -19.35 0.27 7.00
N GLY A 111 -19.74 1.39 6.37
CA GLY A 111 -20.70 1.40 5.27
C GLY A 111 -20.23 0.57 4.08
N PHE A 112 -18.96 0.73 3.69
CA PHE A 112 -18.33 -0.02 2.60
C PHE A 112 -18.35 -1.53 2.86
N CYS A 113 -18.04 -1.96 4.08
CA CYS A 113 -18.14 -3.36 4.51
C CYS A 113 -19.58 -3.90 4.57
N SER A 114 -20.58 -3.04 4.80
CA SER A 114 -21.97 -3.46 5.02
C SER A 114 -22.85 -3.37 3.77
N THR A 115 -22.35 -2.82 2.66
CA THR A 115 -23.15 -2.57 1.45
C THR A 115 -22.89 -3.65 0.41
N GLU A 116 -23.94 -4.27 -0.11
CA GLU A 116 -23.82 -5.30 -1.16
C GLU A 116 -23.88 -4.76 -2.60
N ALA A 117 -24.56 -3.63 -2.78
CA ALA A 117 -24.68 -2.98 -4.07
C ALA A 117 -23.61 -1.87 -4.23
N GLN A 118 -23.55 -1.28 -5.43
CA GLN A 118 -22.79 -0.03 -5.68
C GLN A 118 -21.29 -0.11 -5.34
N GLY A 119 -20.71 -1.31 -5.43
CA GLY A 119 -19.29 -1.53 -5.20
C GLY A 119 -18.89 -1.53 -3.74
N GLY A 120 -19.79 -1.92 -2.81
CA GLY A 120 -19.42 -2.31 -1.44
C GLY A 120 -18.89 -3.75 -1.36
N LEU A 121 -18.35 -4.13 -0.18
CA LEU A 121 -17.72 -5.42 0.06
C LEU A 121 -18.71 -6.55 0.39
N SER A 122 -19.85 -6.26 1.03
CA SER A 122 -20.76 -7.24 1.66
C SER A 122 -20.21 -8.08 2.82
N TYR A 123 -18.99 -7.83 3.30
CA TYR A 123 -18.43 -8.57 4.43
C TYR A 123 -17.52 -7.68 5.27
N GLN A 124 -17.14 -8.20 6.44
CA GLN A 124 -16.18 -7.56 7.34
C GLN A 124 -14.81 -8.23 7.15
N PRO A 125 -13.79 -7.50 6.68
CA PRO A 125 -12.44 -8.05 6.58
C PRO A 125 -11.86 -8.42 7.96
N GLU A 126 -10.97 -9.40 7.97
CA GLU A 126 -10.25 -9.89 9.15
C GLU A 126 -9.15 -8.94 9.63
N PHE A 127 -8.94 -7.84 8.91
CA PHE A 127 -7.93 -6.81 9.17
C PHE A 127 -8.57 -5.43 9.29
N PRO A 128 -7.92 -4.49 10.00
CA PRO A 128 -8.47 -3.16 10.20
C PRO A 128 -8.44 -2.32 8.92
N MET A 129 -9.49 -1.51 8.75
CA MET A 129 -9.57 -0.44 7.76
C MET A 129 -9.51 0.92 8.46
N LEU A 130 -8.41 1.65 8.29
CA LEU A 130 -8.07 2.87 9.01
C LEU A 130 -8.47 4.11 8.21
N GLY A 131 -9.19 5.03 8.85
CA GLY A 131 -9.68 6.26 8.22
C GLY A 131 -8.84 7.48 8.55
N ASP A 132 -7.87 7.82 7.69
CA ASP A 132 -6.96 8.97 7.87
C ASP A 132 -7.60 10.30 7.43
N THR A 133 -8.66 10.69 8.13
CA THR A 133 -9.46 11.90 7.83
C THR A 133 -8.64 13.20 7.88
N THR A 134 -7.64 13.25 8.75
CA THR A 134 -6.72 14.40 8.90
C THR A 134 -5.65 14.45 7.80
N ARG A 135 -5.45 13.32 7.10
CA ARG A 135 -4.41 13.12 6.08
C ARG A 135 -3.00 13.26 6.66
N LEU A 136 -2.80 13.09 7.96
CA LEU A 136 -1.49 13.22 8.60
C LEU A 136 -0.63 12.01 8.28
N ILE A 137 -1.21 10.81 8.31
CA ILE A 137 -0.51 9.56 7.98
C ILE A 137 -0.17 9.57 6.48
N THR A 138 -1.16 9.84 5.64
CA THR A 138 -1.02 9.90 4.17
C THR A 138 0.05 10.92 3.74
N ARG A 139 0.16 12.07 4.42
CA ARG A 139 1.24 13.04 4.16
C ARG A 139 2.60 12.56 4.65
N HIS A 140 2.67 11.91 5.81
CA HIS A 140 3.92 11.40 6.34
C HIS A 140 4.60 10.41 5.38
N PHE A 141 3.81 9.56 4.75
CA PHE A 141 4.28 8.59 3.76
C PHE A 141 4.47 9.17 2.33
N ASP A 142 4.29 10.49 2.14
CA ASP A 142 4.34 11.17 0.83
C ASP A 142 3.40 10.54 -0.23
N VAL A 143 2.23 10.08 0.22
CA VAL A 143 1.26 9.42 -0.66
C VAL A 143 -0.03 10.22 -0.81
N LEU A 144 -0.08 11.45 -0.31
CA LEU A 144 -1.25 12.30 -0.53
C LEU A 144 -1.27 12.83 -1.96
N ASN A 145 -2.37 12.61 -2.68
CA ASN A 145 -2.67 13.34 -3.90
C ASN A 145 -3.25 14.71 -3.52
N ASN A 146 -2.50 15.79 -3.77
CA ASN A 146 -2.92 17.15 -3.41
C ASN A 146 -4.10 17.68 -4.24
N ASP A 147 -4.34 17.12 -5.43
CA ASP A 147 -5.43 17.56 -6.31
C ASP A 147 -6.78 16.96 -5.86
N THR A 148 -6.77 15.71 -5.42
CA THR A 148 -7.99 14.98 -5.04
C THR A 148 -8.21 14.92 -3.53
N GLY A 149 -7.14 15.07 -2.74
CA GLY A 149 -7.15 14.87 -1.30
C GLY A 149 -7.19 13.39 -0.88
N ASN A 150 -7.06 12.44 -1.81
CA ASN A 150 -7.05 11.01 -1.57
C ASN A 150 -5.62 10.47 -1.43
N ALA A 151 -5.47 9.28 -0.84
CA ALA A 151 -4.20 8.58 -0.85
C ALA A 151 -3.90 8.02 -2.25
N ARG A 152 -2.63 8.02 -2.63
CA ARG A 152 -2.10 7.28 -3.77
C ARG A 152 -1.93 5.83 -3.36
N ARG A 153 -2.34 4.94 -4.26
CA ARG A 153 -2.18 3.50 -4.07
C ARG A 153 -0.71 3.18 -3.77
N SER A 154 -0.45 2.55 -2.63
CA SER A 154 0.92 2.24 -2.19
C SER A 154 0.93 1.23 -1.04
N VAL A 155 2.08 0.60 -0.82
CA VAL A 155 2.29 -0.40 0.24
C VAL A 155 3.55 -0.07 1.02
N PHE A 156 3.51 -0.19 2.34
CA PHE A 156 4.66 -0.06 3.21
C PHE A 156 4.72 -1.20 4.22
N VAL A 157 5.88 -1.81 4.40
CA VAL A 157 6.12 -2.82 5.47
C VAL A 157 6.94 -2.15 6.57
N ILE A 158 6.42 -2.18 7.80
CA ILE A 158 7.00 -1.54 8.97
C ILE A 158 7.40 -2.63 9.97
N ASP A 159 8.64 -2.56 10.48
CA ASP A 159 9.13 -3.45 11.54
C ASP A 159 8.82 -2.92 12.96
N HIS A 160 9.07 -3.76 13.97
CA HIS A 160 8.92 -3.42 15.38
C HIS A 160 9.83 -2.27 15.88
N HIS A 161 10.82 -1.85 15.09
CA HIS A 161 11.64 -0.66 15.34
C HIS A 161 11.09 0.60 14.66
N HIS A 162 9.83 0.56 14.21
CA HIS A 162 9.17 1.63 13.47
C HIS A 162 9.88 1.98 12.15
N LYS A 163 10.64 1.06 11.55
CA LYS A 163 11.34 1.34 10.29
C LYS A 163 10.58 0.78 9.10
N VAL A 164 10.49 1.59 8.04
CA VAL A 164 10.04 1.12 6.73
C VAL A 164 11.11 0.20 6.13
N LYS A 165 10.75 -1.06 5.90
CA LYS A 165 11.62 -2.09 5.32
C LYS A 165 11.35 -2.32 3.84
N TYR A 166 10.14 -1.97 3.41
CA TYR A 166 9.72 -2.02 2.02
C TYR A 166 8.70 -0.93 1.73
N SER A 167 8.76 -0.39 0.53
CA SER A 167 7.78 0.54 -0.01
C SER A 167 7.52 0.21 -1.48
N PHE A 168 6.26 0.21 -1.89
CA PHE A 168 5.86 0.03 -3.28
C PHE A 168 4.78 1.04 -3.63
N MET A 169 5.00 1.79 -4.71
CA MET A 169 4.01 2.69 -5.28
C MET A 169 3.90 2.37 -6.78
N PRO A 170 2.85 1.69 -7.22
CA PRO A 170 2.67 1.36 -8.63
C PRO A 170 2.48 2.63 -9.46
N LEU A 171 3.07 2.65 -10.66
CA LEU A 171 2.84 3.71 -11.64
C LEU A 171 1.46 3.59 -12.30
N ASP A 172 0.98 2.35 -12.41
CA ASP A 172 -0.33 2.01 -12.97
C ASP A 172 -1.27 1.53 -11.87
N SER A 173 -2.42 2.20 -11.74
CA SER A 173 -3.46 1.83 -10.79
C SER A 173 -4.05 0.44 -11.00
N GLU A 174 -3.89 -0.14 -12.20
CA GLU A 174 -4.38 -1.50 -12.52
C GLU A 174 -3.40 -2.61 -12.11
N GLN A 175 -2.14 -2.27 -11.84
CA GLN A 175 -1.13 -3.26 -11.48
C GLN A 175 -1.45 -3.87 -10.10
N PRO A 176 -1.61 -5.20 -9.96
CA PRO A 176 -1.88 -5.83 -8.67
C PRO A 176 -0.67 -5.68 -7.72
N PHE A 177 -0.91 -5.76 -6.42
CA PHE A 177 0.20 -5.81 -5.46
C PHE A 177 1.00 -7.09 -5.65
N SER A 178 2.33 -7.00 -5.53
CA SER A 178 3.19 -8.18 -5.56
C SER A 178 3.18 -8.88 -4.19
N MET A 179 2.11 -9.61 -3.89
CA MET A 179 1.94 -10.30 -2.61
C MET A 179 3.10 -11.23 -2.25
N PRO A 180 3.69 -12.04 -3.17
CA PRO A 180 4.84 -12.88 -2.83
C PRO A 180 6.03 -12.09 -2.29
N VAL A 181 6.29 -10.89 -2.83
CA VAL A 181 7.37 -10.01 -2.36
C VAL A 181 7.00 -9.40 -1.02
N ILE A 182 5.79 -8.85 -0.88
CA ILE A 182 5.31 -8.22 0.35
C ILE A 182 5.33 -9.24 1.51
N LEU A 183 4.76 -10.42 1.32
CA LEU A 183 4.73 -11.51 2.30
C LEU A 183 6.14 -12.01 2.64
N SER A 184 7.03 -12.13 1.64
CA SER A 184 8.42 -12.51 1.89
C SER A 184 9.12 -11.50 2.80
N ILE A 185 8.95 -10.19 2.55
CA ILE A 185 9.59 -9.17 3.37
C ILE A 185 8.94 -9.09 4.75
N ALA A 186 7.60 -9.03 4.82
CA ALA A 186 6.86 -8.96 6.07
C ALA A 186 7.18 -10.11 7.04
N GLY A 187 7.37 -11.33 6.53
CA GLY A 187 7.74 -12.47 7.35
C GLY A 187 9.23 -12.56 7.74
N ASN A 188 10.10 -11.74 7.15
CA ASN A 188 11.55 -11.77 7.39
C ASN A 188 12.08 -10.49 8.05
N VAL A 189 11.21 -9.55 8.41
CA VAL A 189 11.63 -8.41 9.23
C VAL A 189 11.93 -8.91 10.64
N VAL A 190 13.20 -8.78 11.02
CA VAL A 190 13.70 -9.07 12.37
C VAL A 190 13.75 -7.79 13.17
#